data_AF-A0A1Q7BR91-F1
#
_entry.id   AF-A0A1Q7BR91-F1
#
_cell.length_a   1.000
_cell.length_b   1.000
_cell.length_c   1.000
_cell.angle_alpha   90.00
_cell.angle_beta   90.00
_cell.angle_gamma   90.00
#
_symmetry.space_group_name_H-M   'P 1'
#
loop_
_entity.id
_entity.type
_entity.pdbx_description
1 polymer ?
#
loop_
_entity_poly.entity_id
_entity_poly.type
_entity_poly.pdbx_seq_one_letter_code
_entity_poly.pdbx_strand_id
1 'polypeptide(L)'
;MAQNGFRMDGTPHEKVLDKGVVSKLEEIMKPENLPRVPGVVREADAEREARVGSTDHRVQALPGLRQAEGSVHILAVAQHEREMISERTKAALKAARARGTRLGNPRLDEAAKRGTAALKANAKRFAANVLPIIREIEKAGAASLNAIAAKLNERNVPTARGGRWTHVQVGAVLRPFADGAASAIV
;
A
#
# COMPACT_ATOMS: atom_id res chain seq x y z
N MET A 1 33.93 6.60 -34.79
CA MET A 1 34.57 7.06 -33.55
C MET A 1 33.57 7.90 -32.76
N ALA A 2 33.41 7.59 -31.46
CA ALA A 2 32.82 8.41 -30.38
C ALA A 2 31.33 8.84 -30.50
N GLN A 3 30.47 8.82 -29.48
CA GLN A 3 30.56 8.48 -28.06
C GLN A 3 29.12 8.32 -27.52
N ASN A 4 28.91 7.33 -26.64
CA ASN A 4 27.72 7.16 -25.80
C ASN A 4 27.61 8.31 -24.79
N GLY A 5 26.40 8.86 -24.61
CA GLY A 5 26.12 9.88 -23.59
C GLY A 5 24.65 9.92 -23.22
N PHE A 6 24.16 8.90 -22.53
CA PHE A 6 22.86 8.91 -21.85
C PHE A 6 22.98 9.86 -20.64
N ARG A 7 22.47 11.10 -20.78
CA ARG A 7 22.23 12.01 -19.67
C ARG A 7 20.77 11.87 -19.24
N MET A 8 20.56 11.50 -17.98
CA MET A 8 19.28 11.58 -17.28
C MET A 8 19.15 12.97 -16.69
N ASP A 9 18.39 13.86 -17.32
CA ASP A 9 17.79 15.01 -16.65
C ASP A 9 16.29 14.74 -16.48
N GLY A 10 15.87 14.66 -15.21
CA GLY A 10 14.49 14.37 -14.85
C GLY A 10 13.59 15.55 -15.17
N THR A 11 12.69 15.39 -16.13
CA THR A 11 11.51 16.26 -16.26
C THR A 11 10.38 15.69 -15.40
N PRO A 12 9.82 16.43 -14.42
CA PRO A 12 8.59 16.01 -13.76
C PRO A 12 7.47 15.95 -14.80
N HIS A 13 6.75 14.83 -14.85
CA HIS A 13 5.52 14.70 -15.65
C HIS A 13 4.44 15.63 -15.09
N GLU A 14 4.47 16.91 -15.46
CA GLU A 14 3.33 17.80 -15.29
C GLU A 14 2.28 17.40 -16.33
N LYS A 15 1.37 16.50 -15.93
CA LYS A 15 0.16 16.23 -16.70
C LYS A 15 -0.66 17.51 -16.72
N VAL A 16 -0.48 18.29 -17.79
CA VAL A 16 -1.35 19.42 -18.12
C VAL A 16 -2.76 18.86 -18.28
N LEU A 17 -3.59 19.04 -17.25
CA LEU A 17 -5.02 18.74 -17.36
C LEU A 17 -5.59 19.70 -18.40
N ASP A 18 -6.35 19.15 -19.35
CA ASP A 18 -6.99 19.94 -20.40
C ASP A 18 -7.74 21.14 -19.78
N LYS A 19 -7.55 22.33 -20.36
CA LYS A 19 -8.13 23.57 -19.83
C LYS A 19 -9.65 23.49 -19.76
N GLY A 20 -10.28 22.74 -20.67
CA GLY A 20 -11.72 22.47 -20.61
C GLY A 20 -12.14 21.66 -19.38
N VAL A 21 -11.32 20.70 -18.95
CA VAL A 21 -11.55 19.91 -17.73
C VAL A 21 -11.35 20.77 -16.48
N VAL A 22 -10.35 21.63 -16.46
CA VAL A 22 -10.09 22.56 -15.34
C VAL A 22 -11.23 23.57 -15.20
N SER A 23 -11.68 24.19 -16.29
CA SER A 23 -12.82 25.13 -16.26
C SER A 23 -14.13 24.44 -15.84
N LYS A 24 -14.37 23.20 -16.29
CA LYS A 24 -15.54 22.43 -15.85
C LYS A 24 -15.48 22.10 -14.35
N LEU A 25 -14.29 21.83 -13.82
CA LEU A 25 -14.07 21.57 -12.40
C LEU A 25 -14.24 22.84 -11.56
N GLU A 26 -13.74 23.99 -12.03
CA GLU A 26 -13.95 25.29 -11.38
C GLU A 26 -15.44 25.66 -11.34
N GLU A 27 -16.18 25.42 -12.41
CA GLU A 27 -17.62 25.69 -12.47
C GLU A 27 -18.43 24.81 -11.50
N ILE A 28 -18.05 23.54 -11.34
CA ILE A 28 -18.69 22.62 -10.39
C ILE A 28 -18.30 22.95 -8.93
N MET A 29 -17.14 23.56 -8.73
CA MET A 29 -16.64 23.95 -7.40
C MET A 29 -17.08 25.33 -6.91
N LYS A 30 -17.90 26.04 -7.69
CA LYS A 30 -18.45 27.32 -7.24
C LYS A 30 -19.21 27.14 -5.91
N PRO A 31 -19.02 28.04 -4.93
CA PRO A 31 -19.56 27.88 -3.57
C PRO A 31 -21.08 27.74 -3.53
N GLU A 32 -21.80 28.33 -4.49
CA GLU A 32 -23.25 28.20 -4.67
C GLU A 32 -23.72 26.80 -5.11
N ASN A 33 -22.81 25.99 -5.71
CA ASN A 33 -23.08 24.64 -6.18
C ASN A 33 -22.67 23.56 -5.16
N LEU A 34 -22.06 23.94 -4.04
CA LEU A 34 -21.65 23.04 -2.97
C LEU A 34 -22.80 22.84 -1.96
N PRO A 35 -23.01 21.61 -1.44
CA PRO A 35 -24.03 21.36 -0.44
C PRO A 35 -23.73 22.15 0.84
N ARG A 36 -24.75 22.83 1.38
CA ARG A 36 -24.64 23.59 2.63
C ARG A 36 -24.40 22.63 3.79
N VAL A 37 -23.20 22.66 4.38
CA VAL A 37 -22.84 21.84 5.54
C VAL A 37 -23.39 22.46 6.84
N PRO A 38 -24.26 21.78 7.60
CA PRO A 38 -24.72 22.26 8.90
C PRO A 38 -23.56 22.15 9.91
N GLY A 39 -23.31 23.23 10.68
CA GLY A 39 -22.35 23.21 11.80
C GLY A 39 -21.11 24.11 11.65
N VAL A 40 -20.94 24.81 10.53
CA VAL A 40 -19.93 25.88 10.42
C VAL A 40 -20.50 27.13 11.08
N VAL A 41 -20.24 27.31 12.38
CA VAL A 41 -20.48 28.58 13.08
C VAL A 41 -19.63 29.66 12.45
N ARG A 42 -20.23 30.80 12.13
CA ARG A 42 -19.50 31.96 11.61
C ARG A 42 -18.64 32.49 12.76
N GLU A 43 -17.38 32.77 12.47
CA GLU A 43 -16.37 33.34 13.37
C GLU A 43 -16.89 34.56 14.16
N ALA A 44 -17.90 35.26 13.63
CA ALA A 44 -18.58 36.40 14.25
C ALA A 44 -19.42 36.09 15.52
N ASP A 45 -19.77 34.83 15.80
CA ASP A 45 -20.60 34.48 16.96
C ASP A 45 -19.76 34.18 18.22
N ALA A 46 -18.46 33.88 18.07
CA ALA A 46 -17.57 33.54 19.19
C ALA A 46 -17.13 34.75 20.03
N GLU A 47 -17.12 35.96 19.45
CA GLU A 47 -16.61 37.16 20.14
C GLU A 47 -17.65 37.84 21.05
N ARG A 48 -18.96 37.56 20.88
CA ARG A 48 -20.01 38.19 21.70
C ARG A 48 -20.13 37.60 23.10
N GLU A 49 -19.70 36.37 23.32
CA GLU A 49 -19.87 35.66 24.59
C GLU A 49 -18.80 36.03 25.64
N ALA A 50 -17.65 36.56 25.20
CA ALA A 50 -16.54 36.93 26.10
C ALA A 50 -16.75 38.25 26.88
N ARG A 51 -17.85 38.99 26.64
CA ARG A 51 -18.10 40.31 27.26
C ARG A 51 -19.07 40.27 28.46
N VAL A 52 -19.70 39.13 28.73
CA VAL A 52 -20.66 38.98 29.84
C VAL A 52 -20.06 38.01 30.87
N GLY A 53 -19.25 38.52 31.79
CA GLY A 53 -18.62 37.67 32.80
C GLY A 53 -17.59 38.37 33.65
N SER A 54 -17.99 39.46 34.32
CA SER A 54 -17.22 40.05 35.41
C SER A 54 -17.21 39.10 36.61
N THR A 55 -16.11 38.36 36.80
CA THR A 55 -15.72 37.91 38.15
C THR A 55 -14.21 37.69 38.21
N ASP A 56 -13.57 38.51 39.03
CA ASP A 56 -12.15 38.53 39.36
C ASP A 56 -11.80 37.35 40.28
N HIS A 57 -11.03 36.40 39.78
CA HIS A 57 -10.21 35.49 40.59
C HIS A 57 -8.83 35.40 39.93
N ARG A 58 -7.80 35.82 40.66
CA ARG A 58 -6.39 35.72 40.26
C ARG A 58 -6.01 34.27 39.94
N VAL A 59 -6.10 33.87 38.68
CA VAL A 59 -5.41 32.70 38.14
C VAL A 59 -3.98 33.15 37.83
N GLN A 60 -3.02 32.79 38.69
CA GLN A 60 -1.61 32.90 38.34
C GLN A 60 -1.40 32.10 37.04
N ALA A 61 -1.08 32.81 35.96
CA ALA A 61 -0.80 32.20 34.67
C ALA A 61 0.39 31.25 34.82
N LEU A 62 0.13 29.95 34.80
CA LEU A 62 1.17 28.93 34.64
C LEU A 62 1.84 29.17 33.28
N PRO A 63 3.15 29.47 33.23
CA PRO A 63 3.85 29.73 31.98
C PRO A 63 4.02 28.39 31.24
N GLY A 64 3.07 28.06 30.36
CA GLY A 64 3.10 26.83 29.56
C GLY A 64 1.85 26.58 28.71
N LEU A 65 0.69 27.14 29.09
CA LEU A 65 -0.58 26.91 28.37
C LEU A 65 -0.66 27.59 27.00
N ARG A 66 0.08 28.69 26.78
CA ARG A 66 0.06 29.43 25.51
C ARG A 66 0.61 28.63 24.32
N GLN A 67 1.44 27.61 24.58
CA GLN A 67 1.98 26.72 23.55
C GLN A 67 1.03 25.54 23.23
N ALA A 68 0.08 25.23 24.13
CA ALA A 68 -0.91 24.17 23.92
C ALA A 68 -2.07 24.62 23.01
N GLU A 69 -2.48 25.89 23.08
CA GLU A 69 -3.55 26.43 22.23
C GLU A 69 -3.17 26.43 20.74
N GLY A 70 -1.94 26.81 20.42
CA GLY A 70 -1.43 26.78 19.03
C GLY A 70 -1.35 25.36 18.45
N SER A 71 -1.03 24.36 19.27
CA SER A 71 -0.97 22.96 18.84
C SER A 71 -2.37 22.34 18.64
N VAL A 72 -3.35 22.70 19.48
CA VAL A 72 -4.75 22.31 19.27
C VAL A 72 -5.32 22.91 17.98
N HIS A 73 -5.01 24.17 17.68
CA HIS A 73 -5.46 24.82 16.45
C HIS A 73 -4.87 24.16 15.19
N ILE A 74 -3.57 23.85 15.19
CA ILE A 74 -2.90 23.15 14.07
C ILE A 74 -3.52 21.76 13.84
N LEU A 75 -3.81 21.01 14.91
CA LEU A 75 -4.46 19.70 14.80
C LEU A 75 -5.90 19.82 14.26
N ALA A 76 -6.65 20.84 14.69
CA ALA A 76 -8.00 21.09 14.20
C ALA A 76 -8.02 21.45 12.71
N VAL A 77 -7.10 22.31 12.25
CA VAL A 77 -6.96 22.67 10.83
C VAL A 77 -6.54 21.46 10.00
N ALA A 78 -5.56 20.68 10.44
CA ALA A 78 -5.11 19.49 9.73
C ALA A 78 -6.22 18.43 9.58
N GLN A 79 -7.05 18.25 10.62
CA GLN A 79 -8.19 17.35 10.57
C GLN A 79 -9.25 17.85 9.57
N HIS A 80 -9.55 19.14 9.58
CA HIS A 80 -10.49 19.76 8.66
C HIS A 80 -10.03 19.63 7.20
N GLU A 81 -8.76 19.90 6.91
CA GLU A 81 -8.19 19.74 5.57
C GLU A 81 -8.28 18.30 5.08
N ARG A 82 -8.01 17.32 5.96
CA ARG A 82 -8.14 15.89 5.64
C ARG A 82 -9.57 15.50 5.28
N GLU A 83 -10.54 15.99 6.06
CA GLU A 83 -11.96 15.76 5.81
C GLU A 83 -12.39 16.36 4.47
N MET A 84 -11.98 17.59 4.20
CA MET A 84 -12.26 18.27 2.92
C MET A 84 -11.68 17.52 1.71
N ILE A 85 -10.45 17.02 1.81
CA ILE A 85 -9.82 16.20 0.75
C ILE A 85 -10.59 14.88 0.57
N SER A 86 -11.00 14.24 1.66
CA SER A 86 -11.77 12.99 1.64
C SER A 86 -13.11 13.19 0.93
N GLU A 87 -13.86 14.21 1.33
CA GLU A 87 -15.17 14.51 0.74
C GLU A 87 -15.07 14.87 -0.74
N ARG A 88 -14.07 15.67 -1.13
CA ARG A 88 -13.82 16.00 -2.54
C ARG A 88 -13.45 14.76 -3.36
N THR A 89 -12.64 13.87 -2.81
CA THR A 89 -12.26 12.61 -3.47
C THR A 89 -13.47 11.70 -3.64
N LYS A 90 -14.30 11.54 -2.61
CA LYS A 90 -15.54 10.75 -2.67
C LYS A 90 -16.50 11.31 -3.72
N ALA A 91 -16.69 12.64 -3.76
CA ALA A 91 -17.54 13.30 -4.75
C ALA A 91 -17.04 13.05 -6.18
N ALA A 92 -15.73 13.20 -6.42
CA ALA A 92 -15.13 12.95 -7.73
C ALA A 92 -15.29 11.48 -8.17
N LEU A 93 -15.08 10.52 -7.26
CA LEU A 93 -15.26 9.09 -7.54
C LEU A 93 -16.73 8.74 -7.80
N LYS A 94 -17.68 9.32 -7.05
CA LYS A 94 -19.12 9.15 -7.29
C LYS A 94 -19.52 9.67 -8.67
N ALA A 95 -19.02 10.84 -9.06
CA ALA A 95 -19.25 11.41 -10.38
C ALA A 95 -18.64 10.54 -11.50
N ALA A 96 -17.44 9.99 -11.29
CA ALA A 96 -16.82 9.06 -12.24
C ALA A 96 -17.65 7.77 -12.41
N ARG A 97 -18.15 7.20 -11.31
CA ARG A 97 -19.07 6.04 -11.36
C ARG A 97 -20.36 6.37 -12.10
N ALA A 98 -20.96 7.54 -11.85
CA ALA A 98 -22.18 7.99 -12.52
C ALA A 98 -21.98 8.18 -14.05
N ARG A 99 -20.79 8.61 -14.47
CA ARG A 99 -20.38 8.65 -15.89
C ARG A 99 -20.07 7.28 -16.49
N GLY A 100 -20.25 6.18 -15.74
CA GLY A 100 -19.93 4.82 -16.18
C GLY A 100 -18.44 4.49 -16.21
N THR A 101 -17.57 5.32 -15.60
CA THR A 101 -16.13 5.02 -15.52
C THR A 101 -15.89 3.86 -14.57
N ARG A 102 -15.31 2.76 -15.10
CA ARG A 102 -14.92 1.60 -14.29
C ARG A 102 -13.73 1.95 -13.40
N LEU A 103 -13.96 1.99 -12.10
CA LEU A 103 -12.91 2.21 -11.10
C LEU A 103 -12.19 0.90 -10.75
N GLY A 104 -10.90 0.99 -10.44
CA GLY A 104 -10.03 -0.16 -10.18
C GLY A 104 -9.28 -0.62 -11.45
N ASN A 105 -8.56 -1.73 -11.36
CA ASN A 105 -7.84 -2.29 -12.51
C ASN A 105 -8.85 -3.03 -13.42
N PRO A 106 -9.08 -2.60 -14.67
CA PRO A 106 -10.04 -3.26 -15.56
C PRO A 106 -9.59 -4.66 -16.00
N ARG A 107 -8.31 -5.01 -15.82
CA ARG A 107 -7.69 -6.27 -16.24
C ARG A 107 -7.17 -7.08 -15.04
N LEU A 108 -7.91 -7.08 -13.93
CA LEU A 108 -7.53 -7.84 -12.73
C LEU A 108 -7.32 -9.33 -13.03
N ASP A 109 -8.16 -9.94 -13.88
CA ASP A 109 -8.03 -11.35 -14.22
C ASP A 109 -6.74 -11.66 -14.98
N GLU A 110 -6.35 -10.81 -15.93
CA GLU A 110 -5.09 -10.95 -16.65
C GLU A 110 -3.88 -10.71 -15.73
N ALA A 111 -3.96 -9.70 -14.88
CA ALA A 111 -2.93 -9.41 -13.89
C ALA A 111 -2.75 -10.58 -12.90
N ALA A 112 -3.85 -11.17 -12.43
CA ALA A 112 -3.85 -12.32 -11.54
C ALA A 112 -3.26 -13.57 -12.21
N LYS A 113 -3.62 -13.84 -13.47
CA LYS A 113 -3.05 -14.93 -14.27
C LYS A 113 -1.54 -14.78 -14.44
N ARG A 114 -1.07 -13.57 -14.80
CA ARG A 114 0.36 -13.27 -14.93
C ARG A 114 1.09 -13.43 -13.60
N GLY A 115 0.52 -12.93 -12.51
CA GLY A 115 1.10 -13.08 -11.17
C GLY A 115 1.22 -14.55 -10.74
N THR A 116 0.18 -15.34 -11.00
CA THR A 116 0.19 -16.78 -10.69
C THR A 116 1.21 -17.54 -11.54
N ALA A 117 1.31 -17.22 -12.83
CA ALA A 117 2.32 -17.81 -13.72
C ALA A 117 3.75 -17.50 -13.24
N ALA A 118 4.02 -16.25 -12.88
CA ALA A 118 5.32 -15.84 -12.32
C ALA A 118 5.63 -16.56 -11.00
N LEU A 119 4.65 -16.68 -10.10
CA LEU A 119 4.82 -17.38 -8.83
C LEU A 119 5.15 -18.87 -9.05
N LYS A 120 4.44 -19.54 -9.96
CA LYS A 120 4.70 -20.95 -10.32
C LYS A 120 6.09 -21.13 -10.92
N ALA A 121 6.51 -20.22 -11.81
CA ALA A 121 7.84 -20.26 -12.42
C ALA A 121 8.95 -20.09 -11.37
N ASN A 122 8.78 -19.15 -10.45
CA ASN A 122 9.73 -18.92 -9.35
C ASN A 122 9.80 -20.12 -8.41
N ALA A 123 8.66 -20.72 -8.08
CA ALA A 123 8.61 -21.93 -7.26
C ALA A 123 9.35 -23.10 -7.94
N LYS A 124 9.15 -23.31 -9.25
CA LYS A 124 9.85 -24.36 -10.01
C LYS A 124 11.37 -24.13 -10.05
N ARG A 125 11.81 -22.87 -10.26
CA ARG A 125 13.24 -22.51 -10.24
C ARG A 125 13.87 -22.77 -8.86
N PHE A 126 13.20 -22.33 -7.80
CA PHE A 126 13.66 -22.58 -6.43
C PHE A 126 13.75 -24.08 -6.13
N ALA A 127 12.73 -24.84 -6.51
CA ALA A 127 12.69 -26.28 -6.31
C ALA A 127 13.84 -26.98 -7.06
N ALA A 128 14.13 -26.57 -8.31
CA ALA A 128 15.26 -27.10 -9.07
C ALA A 128 16.62 -26.79 -8.44
N ASN A 129 16.79 -25.63 -7.81
CA ASN A 129 18.04 -25.25 -7.14
C ASN A 129 18.28 -26.05 -5.85
N VAL A 130 17.22 -26.35 -5.09
CA VAL A 130 17.33 -27.04 -3.79
C VAL A 130 17.31 -28.56 -3.96
N LEU A 131 16.73 -29.08 -5.05
CA LEU A 131 16.61 -30.52 -5.29
C LEU A 131 17.94 -31.29 -5.18
N PRO A 132 19.08 -30.83 -5.74
CA PRO A 132 20.36 -31.53 -5.59
C PRO A 132 20.76 -31.73 -4.12
N ILE A 133 20.59 -30.69 -3.29
CA ILE A 133 20.89 -30.74 -1.86
C ILE A 133 19.99 -31.75 -1.14
N ILE A 134 18.70 -31.78 -1.49
CA ILE A 134 17.76 -32.77 -0.94
C ILE A 134 18.18 -34.18 -1.33
N ARG A 135 18.56 -34.41 -2.59
CA ARG A 135 19.02 -35.75 -3.05
C ARG A 135 20.31 -36.19 -2.37
N GLU A 136 21.24 -35.29 -2.08
CA GLU A 136 22.42 -35.61 -1.27
C GLU A 136 22.05 -36.03 0.16
N ILE A 137 21.08 -35.34 0.77
CA ILE A 137 20.59 -35.65 2.12
C ILE A 137 19.87 -37.00 2.15
N GLU A 138 19.08 -37.32 1.12
CA GLU A 138 18.46 -38.64 0.96
C GLU A 138 19.51 -39.74 0.80
N LYS A 139 20.53 -39.53 -0.03
CA LYS A 139 21.66 -40.47 -0.20
C LYS A 139 22.45 -40.67 1.10
N ALA A 140 22.51 -39.66 1.95
CA ALA A 140 23.12 -39.73 3.28
C ALA A 140 22.24 -40.47 4.32
N GLY A 141 21.07 -40.99 3.92
CA GLY A 141 20.24 -41.87 4.75
C GLY A 141 19.01 -41.22 5.39
N ALA A 142 18.68 -39.97 5.04
CA ALA A 142 17.46 -39.32 5.56
C ALA A 142 16.20 -39.92 4.90
N ALA A 143 15.50 -40.80 5.62
CA ALA A 143 14.33 -41.51 5.10
C ALA A 143 12.98 -40.78 5.30
N SER A 144 12.95 -39.61 5.95
CA SER A 144 11.70 -38.86 6.20
C SER A 144 11.81 -37.38 5.83
N LEU A 145 10.69 -36.78 5.43
CA LEU A 145 10.61 -35.35 5.12
C LEU A 145 11.01 -34.46 6.31
N ASN A 146 10.74 -34.91 7.54
CA ASN A 146 11.17 -34.21 8.76
C ASN A 146 12.69 -34.29 8.93
N ALA A 147 13.30 -35.46 8.69
CA ALA A 147 14.76 -35.62 8.74
C ALA A 147 15.45 -34.76 7.67
N ILE A 148 14.90 -34.71 6.46
CA ILE A 148 15.41 -33.84 5.38
C ILE A 148 15.33 -32.36 5.79
N ALA A 149 14.19 -31.92 6.32
CA ALA A 149 14.03 -30.54 6.80
C ALA A 149 15.03 -30.19 7.92
N ALA A 150 15.26 -31.10 8.86
CA ALA A 150 16.26 -30.93 9.92
C ALA A 150 17.66 -30.76 9.32
N LYS A 151 18.07 -31.63 8.39
CA LYS A 151 19.38 -31.54 7.72
C LYS A 151 19.54 -30.27 6.86
N LEU A 152 18.49 -29.80 6.20
CA LEU A 152 18.54 -28.53 5.48
C LEU A 152 18.75 -27.34 6.42
N ASN A 153 18.10 -27.36 7.59
CA ASN A 153 18.29 -26.35 8.62
C ASN A 153 19.69 -26.40 9.24
N GLU A 154 20.22 -27.60 9.54
CA GLU A 154 21.60 -27.79 10.02
C GLU A 154 22.63 -27.24 9.03
N ARG A 155 22.38 -27.39 7.73
CA ARG A 155 23.23 -26.85 6.64
C ARG A 155 23.00 -25.35 6.37
N ASN A 156 22.18 -24.67 7.17
CA ASN A 156 21.81 -23.25 7.00
C ASN A 156 21.29 -22.90 5.60
N VAL A 157 20.58 -23.82 4.94
CA VAL A 157 19.97 -23.56 3.65
C VAL A 157 18.68 -22.75 3.87
N PRO A 158 18.57 -21.50 3.42
CA PRO A 158 17.36 -20.70 3.62
C PRO A 158 16.23 -21.20 2.70
N THR A 159 14.99 -21.11 3.19
CA THR A 159 13.81 -21.27 2.32
C THR A 159 13.66 -20.05 1.39
N ALA A 160 12.77 -20.13 0.40
CA ALA A 160 12.51 -19.03 -0.55
C ALA A 160 12.13 -17.69 0.11
N ARG A 161 11.68 -17.69 1.38
CA ARG A 161 11.34 -16.50 2.16
C ARG A 161 12.29 -16.25 3.34
N GLY A 162 13.42 -16.96 3.41
CA GLY A 162 14.42 -16.82 4.48
C GLY A 162 14.08 -17.47 5.81
N GLY A 163 13.01 -18.26 5.89
CA GLY A 163 12.63 -19.01 7.10
C GLY A 163 13.28 -20.40 7.17
N ARG A 164 13.06 -21.10 8.29
CA ARG A 164 13.46 -22.51 8.49
C ARG A 164 12.61 -23.48 7.66
N TRP A 165 13.20 -24.61 7.31
CA TRP A 165 12.55 -25.72 6.64
C TRP A 165 11.61 -26.51 7.56
N THR A 166 10.46 -26.88 7.01
CA THR A 166 9.50 -27.85 7.57
C THR A 166 9.23 -28.97 6.56
N HIS A 167 8.74 -30.12 7.02
CA HIS A 167 8.42 -31.25 6.12
C HIS A 167 7.43 -30.88 4.99
N VAL A 168 6.49 -29.95 5.26
CA VAL A 168 5.53 -29.46 4.27
C VAL A 168 6.25 -28.78 3.10
N GLN A 169 7.26 -27.97 3.40
CA GLN A 169 8.05 -27.28 2.37
C GLN A 169 8.91 -28.25 1.58
N VAL A 170 9.48 -29.27 2.23
CA VAL A 170 10.20 -30.35 1.54
C VAL A 170 9.26 -31.10 0.59
N GLY A 171 8.07 -31.48 1.06
CA GLY A 171 7.06 -32.14 0.23
C GLY A 171 6.61 -31.27 -0.95
N ALA A 172 6.48 -29.96 -0.75
CA ALA A 172 6.14 -29.03 -1.83
C ALA A 172 7.26 -28.91 -2.89
N VAL A 173 8.53 -29.00 -2.48
CA VAL A 173 9.67 -29.01 -3.40
C VAL A 173 9.75 -30.31 -4.18
N LEU A 174 9.44 -31.44 -3.55
CA LEU A 174 9.52 -32.76 -4.19
C LEU A 174 8.32 -33.08 -5.10
N ARG A 175 7.12 -32.54 -4.80
CA ARG A 175 5.88 -32.84 -5.53
C ARG A 175 6.02 -32.68 -7.05
N PRO A 176 6.58 -31.60 -7.62
CA PRO A 176 6.74 -31.45 -9.07
C PRO A 176 7.68 -32.49 -9.72
N PHE A 177 8.51 -33.17 -8.93
CA PHE A 177 9.47 -34.17 -9.43
C PHE A 177 9.02 -35.61 -9.19
N ALA A 178 7.99 -35.83 -8.36
CA ALA A 178 7.41 -37.16 -8.14
C ALA A 178 6.69 -37.68 -9.39
N ASP A 179 5.98 -36.80 -10.10
CA ASP A 179 5.23 -37.15 -11.31
C ASP A 179 6.13 -37.44 -12.52
N GLY A 180 7.35 -36.89 -12.54
CA GLY A 180 8.32 -37.07 -13.63
C GLY A 180 9.03 -38.43 -13.62
N ALA A 181 9.10 -39.12 -12.48
CA ALA A 181 9.70 -40.44 -12.39
C ALA A 181 8.81 -41.54 -13.01
N ALA A 182 7.49 -41.33 -13.05
CA ALA A 182 6.55 -42.25 -13.68
C ALA A 182 6.53 -42.12 -15.22
N SER A 183 6.96 -40.99 -15.77
CA SER A 183 6.89 -40.71 -17.22
C SER A 183 8.18 -41.01 -17.99
N ALA A 184 9.26 -41.44 -17.32
CA ALA A 184 10.57 -41.71 -17.92
C ALA A 184 10.84 -43.22 -18.16
N ILE A 185 9.83 -44.08 -17.97
CA ILE A 185 9.93 -45.55 -18.08
C ILE A 185 9.08 -46.09 -19.27
N VAL A 186 8.48 -45.23 -20.09
CA VAL A 186 7.77 -45.61 -21.32
C VAL A 186 8.51 -45.07 -22.54
#